data_AF-G0N215-F1
#
_entry.id   AF-G0N215-F1
#
_cell.length_a   1.000
_cell.length_b   1.000
_cell.length_c   1.000
_cell.angle_alpha   90.00
_cell.angle_beta   90.00
_cell.angle_gamma   90.00
#
_symmetry.space_group_name_H-M   'P 1'
#
loop_
_entity.id
_entity.type
_entity.pdbx_description
1 polymer ?
#
loop_
_entity_poly.entity_id
_entity_poly.type
_entity_poly.pdbx_seq_one_letter_code
_entity_poly.pdbx_strand_id
1 'polypeptide(L)'
;MPSKCEVCALVSIEFDKLASRVHKRVSSEFADITEKVCEGFNEYKIHKEKTGVERFSRESSKTIATLEQLREKGVRVELGMPYEMWNMPSAEVHALRQGCESLLEDYEEVIEYWFLKKTGSADLFKKLCVQNALINGDTSCFGTKQPDKEL
;
A
#
# COMPACT_ATOMS: atom_id res chain seq x y z
N MET A 1 -10.30 -5.57 7.70
CA MET A 1 -9.20 -6.33 7.07
C MET A 1 -9.08 -5.83 5.64
N PRO A 2 -7.86 -5.66 5.11
CA PRO A 2 -7.67 -5.24 3.73
C PRO A 2 -8.16 -6.32 2.76
N SER A 3 -8.79 -5.91 1.68
CA SER A 3 -9.17 -6.80 0.59
C SER A 3 -7.96 -7.21 -0.26
N LYS A 4 -8.08 -8.31 -1.01
CA LYS A 4 -7.04 -8.73 -1.96
C LYS A 4 -6.74 -7.65 -3.01
N CYS A 5 -7.76 -6.93 -3.48
CA CYS A 5 -7.58 -5.80 -4.39
C CYS A 5 -6.73 -4.70 -3.74
N GLU A 6 -7.06 -4.28 -2.51
CA GLU A 6 -6.31 -3.23 -1.81
C GLU A 6 -4.85 -3.63 -1.56
N VAL A 7 -4.61 -4.86 -1.10
CA VAL A 7 -3.25 -5.41 -0.92
C VAL A 7 -2.50 -5.32 -2.25
N CYS A 8 -3.05 -5.92 -3.30
CA CYS A 8 -2.35 -6.01 -4.58
C CYS A 8 -2.09 -4.63 -5.21
N ALA A 9 -3.08 -3.73 -5.14
CA ALA A 9 -2.97 -2.37 -5.63
C ALA A 9 -1.85 -1.59 -4.93
N LEU A 10 -1.85 -1.58 -3.59
CA LEU A 10 -0.86 -0.83 -2.81
C LEU A 10 0.55 -1.40 -2.98
N VAL A 11 0.69 -2.73 -3.04
CA VAL A 11 1.98 -3.38 -3.33
C VAL A 11 2.49 -2.98 -4.71
N SER A 12 1.63 -3.04 -5.73
CA SER A 12 2.01 -2.63 -7.09
C SER A 12 2.46 -1.17 -7.15
N ILE A 13 1.74 -0.27 -6.46
CA ILE A 13 2.08 1.16 -6.41
C ILE A 13 3.44 1.39 -5.72
N GLU A 14 3.67 0.81 -4.55
CA GLU A 14 4.91 1.02 -3.80
C GLU A 14 6.11 0.34 -4.49
N PHE A 15 5.92 -0.86 -5.06
CA PHE A 15 6.94 -1.54 -5.82
C PHE A 15 7.33 -0.74 -7.07
N ASP A 16 6.35 -0.25 -7.85
CA ASP A 16 6.61 0.59 -9.02
C ASP A 16 7.37 1.87 -8.66
N LYS A 17 7.00 2.52 -7.55
CA LYS A 17 7.68 3.71 -7.06
C LYS A 17 9.13 3.43 -6.72
N LEU A 18 9.45 2.31 -6.06
CA LEU A 18 10.84 1.92 -5.78
C LEU A 18 11.58 1.54 -7.07
N ALA A 19 10.97 0.73 -7.94
CA ALA A 19 11.53 0.29 -9.20
C ALA A 19 11.76 1.43 -10.22
N SER A 20 11.04 2.55 -10.08
CA SER A 20 11.25 3.77 -10.89
C SER A 20 12.56 4.49 -10.56
N ARG A 21 13.09 4.30 -9.35
CA ARG A 21 14.34 4.89 -8.87
C ARG A 21 15.58 4.07 -9.26
N VAL A 22 15.38 2.83 -9.69
CA VAL A 22 16.46 1.94 -10.10
C VAL A 22 16.90 2.26 -11.53
N HIS A 23 18.17 2.64 -11.68
CA HIS A 23 18.77 2.96 -12.98
C HIS A 23 18.99 1.72 -13.85
N LYS A 24 19.41 0.61 -13.25
CA LYS A 24 19.73 -0.64 -13.94
C LYS A 24 18.98 -1.78 -13.28
N ARG A 25 18.02 -2.38 -13.97
CA ARG A 25 17.20 -3.47 -13.44
C ARG A 25 17.94 -4.81 -13.57
N VAL A 26 18.43 -5.32 -12.45
CA VAL A 26 19.15 -6.60 -12.30
C VAL A 26 18.64 -7.33 -11.04
N SER A 27 18.88 -8.63 -10.93
CA SER A 27 18.33 -9.45 -9.84
C SER A 27 18.72 -8.97 -8.42
N SER A 28 19.90 -8.37 -8.24
CA SER A 28 20.26 -7.79 -6.92
C SER A 28 19.37 -6.60 -6.53
N GLU A 29 19.03 -5.72 -7.48
CA GLU A 29 18.13 -4.59 -7.22
C GLU A 29 16.69 -5.07 -7.01
N PHE A 30 16.30 -6.15 -7.66
CA PHE A 30 15.01 -6.80 -7.43
C PHE A 30 14.92 -7.34 -5.99
N ALA A 31 15.95 -8.05 -5.53
CA ALA A 31 16.03 -8.53 -4.15
C ALA A 31 15.97 -7.37 -3.14
N ASP A 32 16.77 -6.32 -3.37
CA ASP A 32 16.80 -5.14 -2.50
C ASP A 32 15.44 -4.43 -2.37
N ILE A 33 14.66 -4.36 -3.45
CA ILE A 33 13.31 -3.78 -3.41
C ILE A 33 12.35 -4.71 -2.66
N THR A 34 12.39 -6.01 -2.95
CA THR A 34 11.49 -7.02 -2.38
C THR A 34 11.65 -7.10 -0.86
N GLU A 35 12.88 -6.98 -0.35
CA GLU A 35 13.15 -6.93 1.09
C GLU A 35 12.56 -5.68 1.77
N LYS A 36 12.51 -4.54 1.08
CA LYS A 36 12.16 -3.23 1.70
C LYS A 36 10.72 -2.80 1.47
N VAL A 37 10.08 -3.25 0.39
CA VAL A 37 8.79 -2.69 -0.04
C VAL A 37 7.70 -2.86 1.02
N CYS A 38 7.65 -4.00 1.71
CA CYS A 38 6.65 -4.25 2.76
C CYS A 38 6.97 -3.54 4.09
N GLU A 39 8.21 -3.15 4.35
CA GLU A 39 8.57 -2.40 5.58
C GLU A 39 7.89 -1.03 5.60
N GLY A 40 7.79 -0.39 4.43
CA GLY A 40 7.12 0.89 4.28
C GLY A 40 5.62 0.85 4.60
N PHE A 41 5.00 -0.33 4.69
CA PHE A 41 3.57 -0.44 4.98
C PHE A 41 3.22 -0.13 6.44
N ASN A 42 4.18 -0.20 7.36
CA ASN A 42 3.95 0.15 8.77
C ASN A 42 3.58 1.62 8.96
N GLU A 43 3.90 2.49 8.00
CA GLU A 43 3.59 3.91 8.05
C GLU A 43 2.15 4.23 7.62
N TYR A 44 1.42 3.26 7.04
CA TYR A 44 0.03 3.48 6.69
C TYR A 44 -0.85 3.64 7.93
N LYS A 45 -1.79 4.57 7.81
CA LYS A 45 -2.89 4.82 8.74
C LYS A 45 -4.21 4.61 8.00
N ILE A 46 -5.23 4.25 8.76
CA ILE A 46 -6.57 3.95 8.22
C ILE A 46 -7.49 5.14 8.40
N HIS A 47 -8.04 5.59 7.29
CA HIS A 47 -9.02 6.67 7.19
C HIS A 47 -10.40 6.08 6.98
N LYS A 48 -11.17 5.91 8.06
CA LYS A 48 -12.49 5.26 8.05
C LYS A 48 -13.53 6.01 7.20
N GLU A 49 -13.29 7.27 6.92
CA GLU A 49 -14.11 8.13 6.08
C GLU A 49 -13.90 7.93 4.58
N LYS A 50 -12.84 7.21 4.18
CA LYS A 50 -12.49 6.91 2.79
C LYS A 50 -12.73 5.43 2.47
N THR A 51 -12.72 5.07 1.19
CA THR A 51 -12.95 3.72 0.70
C THR A 51 -11.84 3.25 -0.24
N GLY A 52 -11.69 1.94 -0.39
CA GLY A 52 -10.68 1.36 -1.28
C GLY A 52 -9.27 1.76 -0.88
N VAL A 53 -8.36 1.86 -1.85
CA VAL A 53 -6.95 2.18 -1.58
C VAL A 53 -6.75 3.54 -0.91
N GLU A 54 -7.65 4.50 -1.12
CA GLU A 54 -7.56 5.84 -0.52
C GLU A 54 -7.68 5.83 1.01
N ARG A 55 -8.27 4.77 1.58
CA ARG A 55 -8.39 4.63 3.04
C ARG A 55 -7.06 4.30 3.72
N PHE A 56 -6.03 3.93 2.97
CA PHE A 56 -4.67 3.74 3.45
C PHE A 56 -3.83 4.96 3.06
N SER A 57 -3.47 5.78 4.05
CA SER A 57 -2.63 6.97 3.84
C SER A 57 -1.57 7.07 4.93
N ARG A 58 -0.40 7.61 4.61
CA ARG A 58 0.65 7.89 5.60
C ARG A 58 0.36 9.14 6.44
N GLU A 59 -0.59 9.96 5.99
CA GLU A 59 -1.01 11.18 6.69
C GLU A 59 -1.74 10.85 8.00
N SER A 60 -1.50 11.65 9.04
CA SER A 60 -2.28 11.56 10.27
C SER A 60 -3.75 11.85 9.99
N SER A 61 -4.65 11.08 10.62
CA SER A 61 -6.08 11.39 10.55
C SER A 61 -6.37 12.73 11.21
N LYS A 62 -7.40 13.44 10.73
CA LYS A 62 -7.83 14.72 11.30
C LYS A 62 -8.09 14.60 12.81
N THR A 63 -8.67 13.48 13.24
CA THR A 63 -8.94 13.20 14.65
C THR A 63 -7.66 13.10 15.47
N ILE A 64 -6.66 12.32 15.04
CA ILE A 64 -5.39 12.17 15.75
C ILE A 64 -4.65 13.51 15.82
N ALA A 65 -4.57 14.25 14.71
CA ALA A 65 -3.97 15.58 14.70
C ALA A 65 -4.67 16.55 15.66
N THR A 66 -6.01 16.50 15.75
CA THR A 66 -6.78 17.32 16.69
C THR A 66 -6.49 16.94 18.15
N LEU A 67 -6.40 15.63 18.44
CA LEU A 67 -6.09 15.14 19.78
C LEU A 67 -4.67 15.53 20.22
N GLU A 68 -3.69 15.47 19.31
CA GLU A 68 -2.32 15.94 19.54
C GLU A 68 -2.29 17.45 19.87
N GLN A 69 -3.00 18.28 19.10
CA GLN A 69 -3.11 19.72 19.34
C GLN A 69 -3.78 20.08 20.67
N LEU A 70 -4.84 19.36 21.06
CA LEU A 70 -5.51 19.59 22.35
C LEU A 70 -4.55 19.32 23.50
N ARG A 71 -3.80 18.22 23.42
CA ARG A 71 -2.78 17.88 24.41
C ARG A 71 -1.64 18.91 24.45
N GLU A 72 -1.14 19.37 23.31
CA GLU A 72 -0.12 20.44 23.25
C GLU A 72 -0.58 21.73 23.95
N LYS A 73 -1.88 22.01 23.92
CA LYS A 73 -2.50 23.14 24.64
C LYS A 73 -2.76 22.85 26.13
N GLY A 74 -2.28 21.73 26.66
CA GLY A 74 -2.44 21.34 28.06
C GLY A 74 -3.80 20.75 28.40
N VAL A 75 -4.64 20.45 27.40
CA VAL A 75 -5.91 19.74 27.63
C VAL A 75 -5.61 18.28 27.94
N ARG A 76 -6.08 17.81 29.09
CA ARG A 76 -5.95 16.40 29.48
C ARG A 76 -6.94 15.56 28.67
N VAL A 77 -6.42 14.84 27.68
CA VAL A 77 -7.19 13.89 26.86
C VAL A 77 -6.96 12.48 27.40
N GLU A 78 -7.99 11.87 27.99
CA GLU A 78 -7.93 10.49 28.48
C GLU A 78 -8.58 9.54 27.47
N LEU A 79 -7.77 8.89 26.62
CA LEU A 79 -8.25 7.87 25.67
C LEU A 79 -8.21 6.44 26.24
N GLY A 80 -7.79 6.27 27.51
CA GLY A 80 -7.60 4.95 28.11
C GLY A 80 -6.42 4.16 27.55
N MET A 81 -5.51 4.80 26.80
CA MET A 81 -4.28 4.19 26.25
C MET A 81 -3.09 5.18 26.30
N PRO A 82 -1.85 4.70 26.52
CA PRO A 82 -0.65 5.55 26.51
C PRO A 82 -0.47 6.26 25.17
N TYR A 83 0.12 7.46 25.20
CA TYR A 83 0.29 8.29 24.00
C TYR A 83 1.16 7.61 22.94
N GLU A 84 2.17 6.86 23.37
CA GLU A 84 3.08 6.11 22.51
C GLU A 84 2.32 5.12 21.62
N MET A 85 1.13 4.68 22.06
CA MET A 85 0.29 3.76 21.33
C MET A 85 -0.60 4.44 20.27
N TRP A 86 -0.74 5.76 20.28
CA TRP A 86 -1.63 6.48 19.34
C TRP A 86 -1.11 6.44 17.91
N ASN A 87 0.21 6.28 17.74
CA ASN A 87 0.88 6.20 16.45
C ASN A 87 1.30 4.77 16.07
N MET A 88 0.91 3.75 16.84
CA MET A 88 1.20 2.37 16.49
C MET A 88 0.33 1.89 15.31
N PRO A 89 0.87 1.04 14.40
CA PRO A 89 0.09 0.45 13.33
C PRO A 89 -1.11 -0.32 13.86
N SER A 90 -2.27 -0.13 13.25
CA SER A 90 -3.45 -0.91 13.60
C SER A 90 -3.32 -2.38 13.15
N ALA A 91 -4.12 -3.27 13.73
CA ALA A 91 -4.19 -4.68 13.30
C ALA A 91 -4.49 -4.84 11.80
N GLU A 92 -5.27 -3.92 11.22
CA GLU A 92 -5.58 -3.94 9.80
C GLU A 92 -4.41 -3.46 8.92
N VAL A 93 -3.54 -2.57 9.43
CA VAL A 93 -2.27 -2.21 8.77
C VAL A 93 -1.28 -3.37 8.85
N HIS A 94 -1.24 -4.08 9.98
CA HIS A 94 -0.42 -5.29 10.10
C HIS A 94 -0.87 -6.37 9.10
N ALA A 95 -2.18 -6.59 8.97
CA ALA A 95 -2.73 -7.50 7.96
C ALA A 95 -2.43 -7.05 6.53
N LEU A 96 -2.37 -5.74 6.26
CA LEU A 96 -1.98 -5.21 4.96
C LEU A 96 -0.51 -5.53 4.66
N ARG A 97 0.38 -5.36 5.63
CA ARG A 97 1.79 -5.73 5.52
C ARG A 97 1.97 -7.23 5.29
N GLN A 98 1.29 -8.08 6.05
CA GLN A 98 1.33 -9.54 5.83
C GLN A 98 0.83 -9.91 4.44
N GLY A 99 -0.20 -9.22 3.95
CA GLY A 99 -0.67 -9.36 2.58
C GLY A 99 0.38 -8.96 1.53
N CYS A 100 1.18 -7.92 1.79
CA CYS A 100 2.32 -7.56 0.96
C CYS A 100 3.35 -8.68 0.91
N GLU A 101 3.77 -9.19 2.06
CA GLU A 101 4.75 -10.28 2.18
C GLU A 101 4.28 -11.53 1.42
N SER A 102 3.02 -11.93 1.63
CA SER A 102 2.43 -13.10 0.94
C SER A 102 2.33 -12.90 -0.58
N LEU A 103 1.96 -11.70 -1.03
CA LEU A 103 1.83 -11.41 -2.48
C LEU A 103 3.18 -11.44 -3.19
N LEU A 104 4.25 -10.94 -2.55
CA LEU A 104 5.59 -10.99 -3.12
C LEU A 104 6.09 -12.43 -3.23
N GLU A 105 5.86 -13.24 -2.20
CA GLU A 105 6.21 -14.66 -2.20
C GLU A 105 5.44 -15.44 -3.28
N ASP A 106 4.11 -15.30 -3.32
CA ASP A 106 3.25 -16.05 -4.24
C ASP A 106 3.49 -15.70 -5.73
N TYR A 107 3.94 -14.48 -6.02
CA TYR A 107 4.05 -13.96 -7.39
C TYR A 107 5.46 -13.46 -7.74
N GLU A 108 6.49 -13.90 -7.03
CA GLU A 108 7.88 -13.46 -7.20
C GLU A 108 8.31 -13.51 -8.68
N GLU A 109 8.05 -14.63 -9.37
CA GLU A 109 8.41 -14.82 -10.79
C GLU A 109 7.75 -13.78 -11.72
N VAL A 110 6.49 -13.42 -11.44
CA VAL A 110 5.74 -12.45 -12.25
C VAL A 110 6.33 -11.06 -12.08
N ILE A 111 6.65 -10.71 -10.83
CA ILE A 111 7.20 -9.39 -10.47
C ILE A 111 8.65 -9.27 -10.95
N GLU A 112 9.47 -10.31 -10.78
CA GLU A 112 10.86 -10.35 -11.25
C GLU A 112 10.91 -10.24 -12.78
N TYR A 113 10.09 -11.03 -13.49
CA TYR A 113 10.01 -10.95 -14.94
C TYR A 113 9.63 -9.54 -15.41
N TRP A 114 8.60 -8.95 -14.79
CA TRP A 114 8.18 -7.57 -15.08
C TRP A 114 9.32 -6.57 -14.81
N PHE A 115 10.02 -6.73 -13.68
CA PHE A 115 11.10 -5.84 -13.28
C PHE A 115 12.24 -5.91 -14.29
N LEU A 116 12.76 -7.11 -14.59
CA LEU A 116 13.94 -7.29 -15.44
C LEU A 116 13.70 -6.94 -16.92
N LYS A 117 12.49 -7.16 -17.46
CA LYS A 117 12.25 -7.13 -18.91
C LYS A 117 11.85 -5.78 -19.51
N LYS A 118 11.94 -4.68 -18.74
CA LYS A 118 11.62 -3.28 -19.13
C LYS A 118 10.95 -3.16 -20.50
N THR A 119 9.67 -3.49 -20.57
CA THR A 119 8.86 -3.18 -21.76
C THR A 119 8.09 -1.91 -21.42
N GLY A 120 8.30 -0.86 -22.20
CA GLY A 120 7.82 0.50 -21.92
C GLY A 120 6.38 0.49 -21.38
N SER A 121 6.19 1.17 -20.24
CA SER A 121 4.90 1.43 -19.58
C SER A 121 4.02 0.23 -19.23
N ALA A 122 4.54 -1.00 -19.16
CA ALA A 122 3.72 -2.09 -18.64
C ALA A 122 3.41 -1.81 -17.15
N ASP A 123 2.16 -1.49 -16.87
CA ASP A 123 1.64 -1.24 -15.52
C ASP A 123 1.76 -2.53 -14.69
N LEU A 124 2.56 -2.51 -13.61
CA LEU A 124 2.74 -3.66 -12.72
C LEU A 124 1.41 -4.08 -12.13
N PHE A 125 0.53 -3.14 -11.80
CA PHE A 125 -0.80 -3.45 -11.29
C PHE A 125 -1.59 -4.32 -12.28
N LYS A 126 -1.55 -3.97 -13.57
CA LYS A 126 -2.23 -4.78 -14.58
C LYS A 126 -1.62 -6.18 -14.69
N LYS A 127 -0.29 -6.28 -14.67
CA LYS A 127 0.42 -7.56 -14.84
C LYS A 127 0.29 -8.45 -13.61
N LEU A 128 0.49 -7.92 -12.42
CA LEU A 128 0.43 -8.65 -11.16
C LEU A 128 -1.04 -8.87 -10.73
N CYS A 129 -1.80 -7.80 -10.60
CA CYS A 129 -3.12 -7.87 -9.97
C CYS A 129 -4.21 -8.35 -10.92
N VAL A 130 -4.40 -7.67 -12.05
CA VAL A 130 -5.53 -7.98 -12.94
C VAL A 130 -5.36 -9.34 -13.63
N GLN A 131 -4.13 -9.70 -14.01
CA GLN A 131 -3.87 -10.92 -14.78
C GLN A 131 -3.56 -12.16 -13.93
N ASN A 132 -3.10 -12.00 -12.69
CA ASN A 132 -2.62 -13.14 -11.89
C ASN A 132 -3.28 -13.20 -10.49
N ALA A 133 -3.15 -12.15 -9.67
CA ALA A 133 -3.50 -12.23 -8.25
C ALA A 133 -5.00 -12.05 -7.92
N LEU A 134 -5.76 -11.34 -8.76
CA LEU A 134 -7.16 -11.01 -8.49
C LEU A 134 -8.11 -11.91 -9.27
N ILE A 135 -9.09 -12.47 -8.56
CA ILE A 135 -10.15 -13.27 -9.16
C ILE A 135 -10.93 -12.39 -10.14
N ASN A 136 -11.01 -12.81 -11.40
CA ASN A 136 -11.65 -12.08 -12.49
C ASN A 136 -11.11 -10.65 -12.70
N GLY A 137 -9.92 -10.32 -12.19
CA GLY A 137 -9.34 -9.00 -12.29
C GLY A 137 -10.12 -7.91 -11.54
N ASP A 138 -10.71 -8.21 -10.38
CA ASP A 138 -11.49 -7.26 -9.57
C ASP A 138 -10.71 -5.99 -9.18
N THR A 139 -10.96 -4.87 -9.87
CA THR A 139 -10.35 -3.56 -9.57
C THR A 139 -11.22 -2.65 -8.70
N SER A 140 -12.20 -3.18 -7.97
CA SER A 140 -13.16 -2.39 -7.20
C SER A 140 -12.53 -1.46 -6.15
N CYS A 141 -11.31 -1.76 -5.68
CA CYS A 141 -10.60 -0.95 -4.70
C CYS A 141 -10.13 0.43 -5.19
N PHE A 142 -10.21 0.74 -6.49
CA PHE A 142 -9.96 2.09 -7.02
C PHE A 142 -11.21 2.97 -7.10
N GLY A 143 -12.39 2.43 -6.78
CA GLY A 143 -13.66 3.10 -6.98
C GLY A 143 -14.03 3.25 -8.47
N THR A 144 -15.26 3.63 -8.76
CA THR A 144 -15.70 3.97 -10.11
C THR A 144 -15.14 5.34 -10.51
N LYS A 145 -13.86 5.39 -10.84
CA LYS A 145 -13.28 6.42 -11.71
C LYS A 145 -12.44 5.74 -12.77
N GLN A 146 -13.11 5.06 -13.70
CA GLN A 146 -12.60 5.05 -15.06
C GLN A 146 -12.82 6.49 -15.56
N PRO A 147 -11.77 7.24 -16.00
CA PRO A 147 -12.05 8.32 -16.92
C PRO A 147 -12.69 7.63 -18.13
N ASP A 148 -13.93 7.99 -18.42
CA ASP A 148 -14.59 7.62 -19.66
C ASP A 148 -13.57 7.82 -20.79
N LYS A 149 -13.28 6.74 -21.51
CA LYS A 149 -12.74 6.88 -22.86
C LYS A 149 -13.83 7.58 -23.64
N GLU A 150 -13.70 8.90 -23.76
CA GLU A 150 -14.49 9.70 -24.68
C GLU A 150 -14.38 9.06 -26.08
N LEU A 151 -15.57 8.88 -26.65
CA LEU A 151 -15.85 8.34 -27.97
C LEU A 151 -15.28 9.25 -29.07
#